data_AF-A0A7U9T300-F1
#
_entry.id   AF-A0A7U9T300-F1
#
_cell.length_a   1.000
_cell.length_b   1.000
_cell.length_c   1.000
_cell.angle_alpha   90.00
_cell.angle_beta   90.00
_cell.angle_gamma   90.00
#
_symmetry.space_group_name_H-M   'P 1'
#
loop_
_entity.id
_entity.type
_entity.pdbx_description
1 polymer ?
#
loop_
_entity_poly.entity_id
_entity_poly.type
_entity_poly.pdbx_seq_one_letter_code
_entity_poly.pdbx_strand_id
1 'polypeptide(L)' 'MCRENITVNKLADLSDITQCTVENLIKGKTKNPKLKILHKLSIGLNMTVSELLDFPEMNETFFDDE' A
#
# COMPACT_ATOMS: atom_id res chain seq x y z
N MET A 1 13.43 -14.19 -9.28
CA MET A 1 12.51 -13.32 -8.53
C MET A 1 13.18 -11.97 -8.34
N CYS A 2 12.97 -11.03 -9.27
CA CYS A 2 13.46 -9.67 -9.13
C CYS A 2 12.65 -9.00 -8.01
N ARG A 3 13.22 -8.96 -6.80
CA ARG A 3 12.74 -8.02 -5.78
C ARG A 3 13.11 -6.65 -6.31
N GLU A 4 12.18 -5.99 -6.99
CA GLU A 4 12.37 -4.59 -7.35
C GLU A 4 12.57 -3.83 -6.03
N ASN A 5 13.81 -3.44 -5.74
CA ASN A 5 14.16 -2.59 -4.59
C ASN A 5 13.66 -1.16 -4.89
N ILE A 6 12.35 -1.00 -5.02
CA ILE A 6 11.73 0.32 -5.07
C ILE A 6 11.84 0.89 -3.67
N THR A 7 12.68 1.91 -3.51
CA THR A 7 12.77 2.66 -2.26
C THR A 7 11.41 3.28 -1.95
N VAL A 8 11.05 3.38 -0.66
CA VAL A 8 9.78 4.01 -0.22
C VAL A 8 9.58 5.39 -0.85
N ASN A 9 10.65 6.16 -1.06
CA ASN A 9 10.61 7.46 -1.74
C ASN A 9 10.19 7.34 -3.20
N LYS A 10 10.76 6.36 -3.93
CA LYS A 10 10.42 6.11 -5.33
C LYS A 10 8.95 5.68 -5.46
N LEU A 11 8.48 4.83 -4.54
CA LEU A 11 7.08 4.40 -4.50
C LEU A 11 6.13 5.56 -4.17
N ALA A 12 6.52 6.43 -3.25
CA ALA A 12 5.79 7.63 -2.87
C ALA A 12 5.64 8.60 -4.05
N ASP A 13 6.73 8.85 -4.78
CA ASP A 13 6.74 9.67 -5.99
C ASP A 13 5.86 9.08 -7.09
N LEU A 14 5.97 7.77 -7.35
CA LEU A 14 5.17 7.08 -8.38
C LEU A 14 3.67 7.03 -8.04
N SER A 15 3.35 6.95 -6.75
CA SER A 15 1.98 6.82 -6.26
C SER A 15 1.35 8.18 -5.91
N ASP A 16 2.05 9.30 -6.14
CA ASP A 16 1.58 10.65 -5.78
C ASP A 16 1.11 10.75 -4.31
N ILE A 17 1.87 10.15 -3.39
CA ILE A 17 1.62 10.14 -1.95
C ILE A 17 2.89 10.50 -1.21
N THR A 18 2.77 11.11 -0.03
CA THR A 18 3.94 11.49 0.75
C THR A 18 4.67 10.26 1.27
N GLN A 19 6.00 10.29 1.30
CA GLN A 19 6.84 9.26 1.91
C GLN A 19 6.36 8.89 3.34
N CYS A 20 6.01 9.89 4.16
CA CYS A 20 5.48 9.67 5.50
C CYS A 20 4.18 8.82 5.52
N THR A 21 3.31 8.99 4.52
CA THR A 21 2.08 8.21 4.38
C THR A 21 2.38 6.75 4.06
N VAL A 22 3.31 6.51 3.13
CA VAL A 22 3.76 5.16 2.77
C VAL A 22 4.46 4.49 3.95
N GLU A 23 5.34 5.21 4.64
CA GLU A 23 6.00 4.70 5.84
C GLU A 23 5.00 4.35 6.94
N ASN A 24 3.97 5.16 7.16
CA ASN A 24 2.93 4.86 8.14
C ASN A 24 2.09 3.65 7.74
N LEU A 25 1.88 3.43 6.44
CA LEU A 25 1.25 2.21 5.93
C LEU A 25 2.12 0.98 6.19
N ILE A 26 3.39 1.01 5.77
CA ILE A 26 4.32 -0.11 5.92
C ILE A 26 4.57 -0.43 7.40
N LYS A 27 4.64 0.58 8.26
CA LYS A 27 4.80 0.44 9.71
C LYS A 27 3.50 0.02 10.43
N GLY A 28 2.38 -0.15 9.71
CA GLY A 28 1.09 -0.50 10.30
C GLY A 28 0.48 0.57 11.22
N LYS A 29 0.98 1.82 11.16
CA LYS A 29 0.44 2.95 11.94
C LYS A 29 -0.89 3.45 11.39
N THR A 30 -1.14 3.24 10.10
CA THR A 30 -2.40 3.59 9.46
C THR A 30 -3.37 2.41 9.55
N LYS A 31 -4.20 2.40 10.59
CA LYS A 31 -5.26 1.38 10.77
C LYS A 31 -6.33 1.41 9.67
N ASN A 32 -6.58 2.57 9.06
CA ASN A 32 -7.59 2.72 8.00
C ASN A 32 -7.07 3.55 6.82
N PRO A 33 -6.30 2.94 5.90
CA PRO A 33 -5.87 3.63 4.70
C PRO A 33 -7.09 3.92 3.83
N LYS A 34 -7.31 5.19 3.50
CA LYS A 34 -8.41 5.57 2.60
C LYS A 34 -8.26 4.85 1.26
N LEU A 35 -9.38 4.47 0.63
CA LEU A 35 -9.39 3.88 -0.72
C LEU A 35 -8.57 4.70 -1.74
N LYS A 36 -8.53 6.02 -1.58
CA LYS A 36 -7.69 6.93 -2.38
C LYS A 36 -6.21 6.58 -2.33
N ILE A 37 -5.68 6.17 -1.17
CA ILE A 37 -4.27 5.81 -0.98
C ILE A 37 -3.96 4.46 -1.64
N LEU A 38 -4.85 3.48 -1.45
CA LEU A 38 -4.76 2.19 -2.13
C LEU A 38 -4.77 2.37 -3.66
N HIS A 39 -5.71 3.14 -4.18
CA HIS A 39 -5.79 3.41 -5.62
C HIS A 39 -4.51 4.06 -6.15
N LYS A 40 -4.00 5.05 -5.43
CA LYS A 40 -2.75 5.73 -5.73
C LYS A 40 -1.53 4.80 -5.72
N LEU A 41 -1.42 3.92 -4.72
CA LEU A 41 -0.38 2.89 -4.62
C LEU A 41 -0.43 1.92 -5.79
N SER A 42 -1.62 1.44 -6.14
CA SER A 42 -1.80 0.54 -7.27
C SER A 42 -1.37 1.20 -8.59
N ILE A 43 -1.73 2.47 -8.80
CA ILE A 43 -1.27 3.26 -9.96
C ILE A 43 0.26 3.34 -9.99
N GLY A 44 0.89 3.65 -8.86
CA GLY A 44 2.36 3.76 -8.78
C GLY A 44 3.10 2.43 -8.99
N LEU A 45 2.45 1.31 -8.67
CA LEU A 45 2.93 -0.05 -8.93
C LEU A 45 2.48 -0.59 -10.30
N ASN A 46 1.80 0.23 -11.09
CA ASN A 46 1.27 -0.10 -12.41
C ASN A 46 0.39 -1.37 -12.41
N MET A 47 -0.39 -1.56 -11.34
CA MET A 47 -1.30 -2.69 -11.12
C MET A 47 -2.67 -2.19 -10.66
N THR A 48 -3.65 -3.08 -10.57
CA THR A 48 -4.98 -2.77 -10.06
C THR A 48 -5.03 -2.82 -8.53
N VAL A 49 -6.04 -2.19 -7.93
CA VAL A 49 -6.30 -2.32 -6.48
C VAL A 49 -6.57 -3.77 -6.12
N SER A 50 -7.22 -4.52 -7.01
CA SER A 50 -7.47 -5.94 -6.79
C SER A 50 -6.17 -6.73 -6.70
N GLU A 51 -5.22 -6.52 -7.62
CA GLU A 51 -3.91 -7.18 -7.59
C GLU A 51 -3.05 -6.76 -6.38
N LEU A 52 -3.13 -5.49 -5.98
CA LEU A 52 -2.45 -5.01 -4.77
C LEU A 52 -2.99 -5.68 -3.50
N LEU A 53 -4.28 -6.03 -3.51
CA LEU A 53 -4.99 -6.67 -2.40
C LEU A 53 -5.13 -8.19 -2.56
N ASP A 54 -4.53 -8.77 -3.60
CA ASP A 54 -4.62 -10.21 -3.90
C ASP A 54 -3.61 -10.99 -3.08
N PHE A 55 -3.80 -11.02 -1.75
CA PHE A 55 -2.97 -11.80 -0.84
C PHE A 55 -3.82 -12.56 0.20
N PRO A 56 -3.49 -13.83 0.49
CA PRO A 56 -4.32 -14.70 1.33
C PRO A 56 -4.50 -14.14 2.75
N GLU A 57 -3.48 -13.50 3.31
CA GLU A 57 -3.56 -12.86 4.63
C GLU A 57 -4.62 -11.74 4.70
N MET A 58 -4.98 -11.08 3.59
CA MET A 58 -6.00 -10.01 3.61
C MET A 58 -7.39 -10.54 3.98
N ASN A 59 -7.68 -11.78 3.60
CA ASN A 59 -8.95 -12.42 3.90
C ASN A 59 -8.99 -12.98 5.35
N GLU A 60 -7.83 -13.13 5.98
CA GLU A 60 -7.70 -13.61 7.37
C GLU A 60 -7.56 -12.47 8.38
N THR A 61 -7.16 -11.27 7.94
CA THR A 61 -7.12 -10.09 8.79
C THR A 61 -8.52 -9.59 9.08
N PHE A 62 -9.07 -9.98 10.23
CA PHE A 62 -10.19 -9.27 10.85
C PHE A 62 -9.66 -7.91 11.31
N PHE A 63 -10.20 -6.83 10.75
CA PHE A 63 -10.03 -5.51 11.36
C PHE A 63 -10.76 -5.60 12.71
N ASP A 64 -10.00 -5.74 13.80
CA ASP A 64 -10.54 -5.59 15.14
C ASP A 64 -11.00 -4.13 15.24
N ASP A 65 -12.30 -3.92 14.96
CA ASP A 65 -13.01 -2.68 15.18
C ASP A 65 -12.94 -2.39 16.68
N GLU A 66 -11.97 -1.57 17.08
CA GLU A 66 -12.00 -0.88 18.37
C GLU A 66 -13.05 0.24 18.35
#